data_AF-A0A8J6FW57-F1
#
_entry.id   AF-A0A8J6FW57-F1
#
_cell.length_a   1.000
_cell.length_b   1.000
_cell.length_c   1.000
_cell.angle_alpha   90.00
_cell.angle_beta   90.00
_cell.angle_gamma   90.00
#
_symmetry.space_group_name_H-M   'P 1'
#
loop_
_entity.id
_entity.type
_entity.pdbx_description
1 polymer ?
#
loop_
_entity_poly.entity_id
_entity_poly.type
_entity_poly.pdbx_seq_one_letter_code
_entity_poly.pdbx_strand_id
1 'polypeptide(L)'
;MDDYTDAIRVNPKFEVPYYNRGVILYRLGFFDDAIKDFQKVLELNPKFEDARISLQQSIADKEGRRRRRIPESAKDKDSTDRDATV
;
A
#
# COMPACT_ATOMS: atom_id res chain seq x y z
N MET A 1 15.93 -8.95 -3.78
CA MET A 1 14.70 -8.74 -4.57
C MET A 1 14.69 -9.65 -5.78
N ASP A 2 15.82 -9.71 -6.49
CA ASP A 2 15.98 -10.53 -7.71
C ASP A 2 15.73 -12.02 -7.44
N ASP A 3 16.18 -12.55 -6.28
CA ASP A 3 15.90 -13.93 -5.88
C ASP A 3 14.41 -14.28 -5.85
N TYR A 4 13.56 -13.36 -5.37
CA TYR A 4 12.11 -13.57 -5.36
C TYR A 4 11.50 -13.46 -6.75
N THR A 5 12.04 -12.58 -7.59
CA THR A 5 11.58 -12.45 -8.99
C THR A 5 11.92 -13.71 -9.79
N ASP A 6 13.09 -14.29 -9.58
CA ASP A 6 13.44 -15.58 -10.18
C ASP A 6 12.60 -16.72 -9.61
N ALA A 7 12.37 -16.77 -8.30
CA ALA A 7 11.49 -17.77 -7.69
C ALA A 7 10.06 -17.69 -8.25
N ILE A 8 9.53 -16.47 -8.47
CA ILE A 8 8.24 -16.22 -9.11
C ILE A 8 8.24 -16.71 -10.56
N ARG A 9 9.30 -16.46 -11.31
CA ARG A 9 9.44 -16.91 -12.71
C ARG A 9 9.46 -18.43 -12.81
N VAL A 10 10.14 -19.10 -11.89
CA VAL A 10 10.22 -20.57 -11.83
C VAL A 10 8.89 -21.19 -11.40
N ASN A 11 8.24 -20.63 -10.37
CA ASN A 11 6.94 -21.10 -9.92
C ASN A 11 6.00 -19.92 -9.60
N PRO A 12 5.20 -19.47 -10.57
CA PRO A 12 4.32 -18.31 -10.39
C PRO A 12 3.10 -18.60 -9.51
N LYS A 13 2.86 -19.86 -9.16
CA LYS A 13 1.80 -20.30 -8.25
C LYS A 13 2.27 -20.44 -6.80
N PHE A 14 3.57 -20.26 -6.54
CA PHE A 14 4.09 -20.25 -5.19
C PHE A 14 3.94 -18.85 -4.61
N GLU A 15 3.18 -18.74 -3.54
CA GLU A 15 2.75 -17.47 -2.96
C GLU A 15 3.82 -16.84 -2.05
N VAL A 16 4.67 -17.64 -1.42
CA VAL A 16 5.68 -17.16 -0.44
C VAL A 16 6.67 -16.13 -1.03
N PRO A 17 7.20 -16.29 -2.25
CA PRO A 17 8.05 -15.27 -2.88
C PRO A 17 7.35 -13.93 -3.08
N TYR A 18 6.07 -13.91 -3.46
CA TYR A 18 5.29 -12.67 -3.56
C TYR A 18 5.14 -12.03 -2.19
N TYR A 19 4.80 -12.79 -1.15
CA TYR A 19 4.68 -12.26 0.20
C TYR A 19 5.98 -11.61 0.68
N ASN A 20 7.11 -12.31 0.56
CA ASN A 20 8.40 -11.81 1.00
C ASN A 20 8.85 -10.56 0.22
N ARG A 21 8.63 -10.55 -1.11
CA ARG A 21 8.92 -9.38 -1.94
C ARG A 21 8.04 -8.19 -1.54
N GLY A 22 6.74 -8.42 -1.31
CA GLY A 22 5.80 -7.42 -0.81
C GLY A 22 6.21 -6.81 0.53
N VAL A 23 6.68 -7.63 1.49
CA VAL A 23 7.19 -7.13 2.79
C VAL A 23 8.40 -6.20 2.60
N ILE A 24 9.33 -6.54 1.72
CA ILE A 24 10.49 -5.68 1.45
C ILE A 24 10.05 -4.39 0.76
N LEU A 25 9.15 -4.46 -0.24
CA LEU A 25 8.62 -3.29 -0.93
C LEU A 25 7.90 -2.34 0.04
N TYR A 26 7.10 -2.89 0.95
CA TYR A 26 6.41 -2.14 2.00
C TYR A 26 7.42 -1.40 2.89
N ARG A 27 8.48 -2.08 3.37
CA ARG A 27 9.53 -1.47 4.19
C ARG A 27 10.32 -0.38 3.47
N LEU A 28 10.45 -0.48 2.16
CA LEU A 28 11.07 0.54 1.30
C LEU A 28 10.12 1.71 0.95
N GLY A 29 8.85 1.64 1.38
CA GLY A 29 7.83 2.66 1.10
C GLY A 29 7.23 2.59 -0.30
N PHE A 30 7.48 1.50 -1.05
CA PHE A 30 6.87 1.19 -2.34
C PHE A 30 5.52 0.50 -2.13
N PHE A 31 4.59 1.22 -1.48
CA PHE A 31 3.31 0.66 -1.06
C PHE A 31 2.45 0.13 -2.21
N ASP A 32 2.49 0.78 -3.38
CA ASP A 32 1.73 0.33 -4.55
C ASP A 32 2.16 -1.05 -5.05
N ASP A 33 3.46 -1.31 -5.09
CA ASP A 33 3.98 -2.60 -5.54
C ASP A 33 3.85 -3.68 -4.46
N ALA A 34 4.00 -3.31 -3.18
CA ALA A 34 3.69 -4.19 -2.06
C ALA A 34 2.23 -4.68 -2.09
N ILE A 35 1.29 -3.77 -2.35
CA ILE A 35 -0.15 -4.10 -2.48
C ILE A 35 -0.38 -5.13 -3.57
N LYS A 36 0.22 -4.96 -4.76
CA LYS A 36 0.07 -5.92 -5.87
C LYS A 36 0.58 -7.31 -5.48
N ASP A 37 1.73 -7.37 -4.83
CA ASP A 37 2.32 -8.64 -4.38
C ASP A 37 1.45 -9.31 -3.31
N PHE A 38 0.94 -8.58 -2.32
CA PHE A 38 0.04 -9.14 -1.30
C PHE A 38 -1.31 -9.58 -1.88
N GLN A 39 -1.87 -8.85 -2.84
CA GLN A 39 -3.06 -9.29 -3.57
C GLN A 39 -2.80 -10.60 -4.31
N LYS A 40 -1.64 -10.75 -4.94
CA LYS A 40 -1.28 -11.99 -5.63
C LYS A 40 -1.17 -13.18 -4.67
N VAL A 41 -0.66 -12.96 -3.46
CA VAL A 41 -0.66 -14.00 -2.41
C VAL A 41 -2.08 -14.46 -2.09
N LEU A 42 -3.02 -13.53 -1.93
CA LEU A 42 -4.41 -13.86 -1.61
C LEU A 42 -5.19 -14.47 -2.78
N GLU A 43 -4.83 -14.14 -4.03
CA GLU A 43 -5.35 -14.84 -5.22
C GLU A 43 -4.94 -16.32 -5.23
N LEU A 44 -3.69 -16.62 -4.84
CA LEU A 44 -3.14 -17.97 -4.82
C LEU A 44 -3.58 -18.76 -3.57
N ASN A 45 -3.59 -18.09 -2.43
CA ASN A 45 -3.94 -18.65 -1.13
C ASN A 45 -4.81 -17.63 -0.35
N PRO A 46 -6.14 -17.69 -0.50
CA PRO A 46 -7.07 -16.78 0.18
C PRO A 46 -7.04 -16.86 1.71
N LYS A 47 -6.45 -17.93 2.27
CA LYS A 47 -6.34 -18.15 3.72
C LYS A 47 -5.03 -17.65 4.32
N PHE A 48 -4.17 -17.01 3.53
CA PHE A 48 -2.92 -16.45 4.01
C PHE A 48 -3.17 -15.17 4.84
N GLU A 49 -3.35 -15.37 6.14
CA GLU A 49 -3.74 -14.30 7.06
C GLU A 49 -2.73 -13.15 7.10
N ASP A 50 -1.42 -13.43 7.13
CA ASP A 50 -0.39 -12.40 7.17
C ASP A 50 -0.42 -11.50 5.93
N ALA A 51 -0.76 -12.04 4.76
CA ALA A 51 -0.88 -11.25 3.54
C ALA A 51 -2.09 -10.31 3.60
N ARG A 52 -3.20 -10.74 4.22
CA ARG A 52 -4.38 -9.89 4.45
C ARG A 52 -4.05 -8.73 5.38
N ILE A 53 -3.36 -9.01 6.49
CA ILE A 53 -2.91 -7.97 7.44
C ILE A 53 -1.95 -6.99 6.75
N SER A 54 -0.95 -7.52 6.02
CA SER A 54 0.06 -6.71 5.33
C SER A 54 -0.55 -5.85 4.21
N LEU A 55 -1.56 -6.35 3.52
CA LEU A 55 -2.33 -5.59 2.52
C LEU A 55 -3.06 -4.42 3.16
N GLN A 56 -3.77 -4.65 4.27
CA GLN A 56 -4.50 -3.59 4.99
C GLN A 56 -3.54 -2.50 5.49
N GLN A 57 -2.40 -2.88 6.06
CA GLN A 57 -1.35 -1.95 6.50
C GLN A 57 -0.79 -1.14 5.34
N SER A 58 -0.48 -1.79 4.22
CA SER A 58 0.06 -1.12 3.03
C SER A 58 -0.90 -0.07 2.45
N ILE A 59 -2.20 -0.37 2.44
CA ILE A 59 -3.24 0.58 2.00
C ILE A 59 -3.31 1.77 2.96
N ALA A 60 -3.35 1.53 4.27
CA ALA A 60 -3.42 2.58 5.28
C ALA A 60 -2.20 3.52 5.21
N ASP A 61 -0.99 2.98 5.06
CA ASP A 61 0.24 3.79 5.00
C ASP A 61 0.38 4.54 3.68
N LYS A 62 -0.07 3.94 2.57
CA LYS A 62 -0.19 4.63 1.28
C LYS A 62 -1.08 5.86 1.40
N GLU A 63 -2.24 5.72 2.04
CA GLU A 63 -3.15 6.85 2.29
C GLU A 63 -2.56 7.88 3.25
N GLY A 64 -1.90 7.45 4.33
CA GLY A 64 -1.20 8.33 5.26
C GLY A 64 -0.09 9.14 4.58
N ARG A 65 0.67 8.53 3.68
CA ARG A 65 1.67 9.23 2.84
C ARG A 65 1.01 10.19 1.86
N ARG A 66 -0.14 9.83 1.26
CA ARG A 66 -0.89 10.73 0.38
C ARG A 66 -1.41 11.95 1.13
N ARG A 67 -2.01 11.77 2.31
CA ARG A 67 -2.53 12.86 3.16
C ARG A 67 -1.42 13.83 3.60
N ARG A 68 -0.24 13.34 3.99
CA ARG A 68 0.93 14.17 4.32
C ARG A 68 1.49 14.96 3.14
N ARG A 69 1.25 14.52 1.90
CA ARG A 69 1.68 15.23 0.69
C ARG A 69 0.68 16.29 0.22
N ILE A 70 -0.55 16.30 0.74
CA ILE A 70 -1.48 17.41 0.52
C ILE A 70 -1.10 18.48 1.54
N PRO A 71 -0.53 19.63 1.14
CA PRO A 71 -0.18 20.66 2.10
C PRO A 71 -1.45 21.13 2.81
N GLU A 72 -1.35 21.28 4.13
CA GLU A 72 -2.40 21.71 5.06
C GLU A 72 -3.03 23.06 4.65
N SER A 73 -2.32 23.84 3.83
CA SER A 73 -2.77 25.08 3.19
C SER A 73 -4.01 24.95 2.27
N ALA A 74 -4.46 23.73 1.96
CA ALA A 74 -5.70 23.49 1.21
C ALA A 74 -6.95 23.41 2.10
N LYS A 75 -6.82 23.38 3.44
CA LYS A 75 -7.95 23.34 4.38
C LYS A 75 -8.44 24.71 4.84
N ASP A 76 -7.67 25.78 4.63
CA ASP A 76 -7.95 27.09 5.23
C ASP A 76 -8.78 28.05 4.34
N LYS A 77 -9.27 27.62 3.17
CA LYS A 77 -9.99 28.53 2.25
C LYS A 77 -11.52 28.55 2.38
N ASP A 78 -12.09 27.87 3.38
CA ASP A 78 -13.56 27.74 3.51
C ASP A 78 -14.15 28.44 4.76
N SER A 79 -13.43 29.36 5.41
CA SER A 79 -13.92 30.04 6.63
C SER A 79 -13.98 31.57 6.56
N THR A 80 -13.96 32.19 5.38
CA THR A 80 -14.06 33.65 5.26
C THR A 80 -15.22 34.05 4.34
N ASP A 81 -16.45 33.77 4.77
CA ASP A 81 -17.63 34.45 4.20
C ASP A 81 -18.81 34.52 5.19
N ARG A 82 -18.52 34.93 6.43
CA ARG A 82 -19.56 35.19 7.46
C ARG A 82 -19.44 36.55 8.15
N ASP A 83 -18.72 37.51 7.56
CA ASP A 83 -18.69 38.88 8.07
C ASP A 83 -18.70 39.89 6.92
N ALA A 84 -19.84 39.99 6.23
CA ALA A 84 -20.23 41.19 5.52
C ALA A 84 -21.73 41.12 5.21
N THR A 85 -22.56 41.71 6.07
CA THR A 85 -23.53 42.76 5.73
C THR A 85 -24.25 43.16 7.02
N VAL A 86 -23.84 44.31 7.56
CA VAL A 86 -24.61 45.15 8.49
C VAL A 86 -25.73 45.81 7.71
#